data_AF-A0A1B8EJ92-F1
#
_entry.id   AF-A0A1B8EJ92-F1
#
_cell.length_a   1.000
_cell.length_b   1.000
_cell.length_c   1.000
_cell.angle_alpha   90.00
_cell.angle_beta   90.00
_cell.angle_gamma   90.00
#
_symmetry.space_group_name_H-M   'P 1'
#
loop_
_entity.id
_entity.type
_entity.pdbx_description
1 polymer ?
#
loop_
_entity_poly.entity_id
_entity_poly.type
_entity_poly.pdbx_seq_one_letter_code
_entity_poly.pdbx_strand_id
1 'polypeptide(L)'
;MANTQASSASMLLYRTLRTGAALTSWAPELLKTNITAEYTEKADQLQIAIMGQFWNETRGAFKDSPSNISLYPQDANSMAIAFSVVPPKGNYAKRVSDYLANNWTPIGPICPELPKNVSPFISSIEVEGHFQAGRPDRALELMRTLWGWYLGNPNGTESTVIEGYLLDGTFGYRGDRGYRNDPSYTSHAHGWSSGPTSALTEYIVGLSVTKPGGEEWELTPATFTHLSTAEAGFTTSLGKFSAKFKVEKKKVTVVWDTPHGTKGWIALPGKKAEWVKGGKRTIVIRID
;
A
#
# COMPACT_ATOMS: atom_id res chain seq x y z
N MET A 1 30.78 16.72 0.42
CA MET A 1 30.31 15.57 1.22
C MET A 1 29.13 14.97 0.47
N ALA A 2 29.16 13.66 0.16
CA ALA A 2 28.00 13.00 -0.42
C ALA A 2 26.81 13.18 0.54
N ASN A 3 25.69 13.68 0.05
CA ASN A 3 24.51 13.90 0.88
C ASN A 3 23.97 12.53 1.30
N THR A 4 24.15 12.15 2.56
CA THR A 4 23.68 10.87 3.11
C THR A 4 22.18 10.86 3.40
N GLN A 5 21.51 12.00 3.22
CA GLN A 5 20.09 12.16 3.47
C GLN A 5 19.28 11.77 2.24
N ALA A 6 18.66 10.59 2.29
CA ALA A 6 17.73 10.10 1.28
C ALA A 6 16.30 10.08 1.83
N SER A 7 15.36 10.56 1.02
CA SER A 7 13.94 10.62 1.39
C SER A 7 13.35 9.23 1.62
N SER A 8 13.56 8.28 0.71
CA SER A 8 13.04 6.90 0.83
C SER A 8 13.55 6.18 2.08
N ALA A 9 14.85 6.30 2.39
CA ALA A 9 15.42 5.77 3.63
C ALA A 9 14.80 6.41 4.89
N SER A 10 14.46 7.70 4.83
CA SER A 10 13.81 8.42 5.92
C SER A 10 12.36 7.97 6.12
N MET A 11 11.60 7.75 5.02
CA MET A 11 10.25 7.19 5.08
C MET A 11 10.23 5.78 5.68
N LEU A 12 11.21 4.94 5.28
CA LEU A 12 11.38 3.60 5.85
C LEU A 12 11.70 3.66 7.34
N LEU A 13 12.64 4.51 7.77
CA LEU A 13 13.00 4.65 9.18
C LEU A 13 11.80 5.13 10.02
N TYR A 14 11.01 6.08 9.51
CA TYR A 14 9.77 6.51 10.16
C TYR A 14 8.82 5.32 10.39
N ARG A 15 8.58 4.51 9.34
CA ARG A 15 7.73 3.32 9.45
C ARG A 15 8.29 2.33 10.45
N THR A 16 9.60 2.08 10.43
CA THR A 16 10.28 1.18 11.36
C THR A 16 10.10 1.63 12.81
N LEU A 17 10.25 2.91 13.11
CA LEU A 17 10.07 3.45 14.47
C LEU A 17 8.61 3.28 14.94
N ARG A 18 7.64 3.65 14.11
CA ARG A 18 6.21 3.47 14.42
C ARG A 18 5.83 2.00 14.63
N THR A 19 6.30 1.12 13.75
CA THR A 19 6.05 -0.31 13.87
C THR A 19 6.74 -0.88 15.11
N GLY A 20 7.98 -0.50 15.39
CA GLY A 20 8.69 -0.90 16.60
C GLY A 20 7.93 -0.49 17.88
N ALA A 21 7.41 0.74 17.93
CA ALA A 21 6.57 1.21 19.03
C ALA A 21 5.25 0.42 19.17
N ALA A 22 4.68 -0.09 18.08
CA ALA A 22 3.48 -0.93 18.15
C ALA A 22 3.80 -2.34 18.65
N LEU A 23 4.93 -2.92 18.19
CA LEU A 23 5.36 -4.28 18.53
C LEU A 23 5.70 -4.45 20.01
N THR A 24 6.11 -3.40 20.72
CA THR A 24 6.38 -3.46 22.17
C THR A 24 5.14 -3.89 22.97
N SER A 25 3.94 -3.57 22.49
CA SER A 25 2.69 -4.01 23.13
C SER A 25 2.47 -5.52 23.07
N TRP A 26 3.22 -6.23 22.24
CA TRP A 26 3.16 -7.69 22.06
C TRP A 26 4.32 -8.42 22.73
N ALA A 27 5.26 -7.68 23.33
CA ALA A 27 6.47 -8.19 23.96
C ALA A 27 6.43 -7.89 25.48
N PRO A 28 5.98 -8.83 26.34
CA PRO A 28 5.78 -8.60 27.77
C PRO A 28 6.99 -8.02 28.50
N GLU A 29 8.20 -8.40 28.10
CA GLU A 29 9.47 -7.93 28.63
C GLU A 29 9.72 -6.44 28.35
N LEU A 30 9.14 -5.90 27.28
CA LEU A 30 9.30 -4.50 26.88
C LEU A 30 8.22 -3.58 27.49
N LEU A 31 7.15 -4.13 28.06
CA LEU A 31 6.03 -3.35 28.63
C LEU A 31 6.44 -2.42 29.78
N LYS A 32 7.54 -2.74 30.47
CA LYS A 32 8.10 -1.93 31.58
C LYS A 32 9.16 -0.92 31.13
N THR A 33 9.45 -0.86 29.83
CA THR A 33 10.45 0.04 29.25
C THR A 33 9.81 1.30 28.69
N ASN A 34 10.61 2.33 28.42
CA ASN A 34 10.14 3.56 27.77
C ASN A 34 10.21 3.50 26.23
N ILE A 35 10.45 2.32 25.63
CA ILE A 35 10.75 2.16 24.20
C ILE A 35 9.59 2.68 23.33
N THR A 36 8.34 2.40 23.70
CA THR A 36 7.16 2.88 22.96
C THR A 36 7.16 4.40 22.84
N ALA A 37 7.40 5.12 23.94
CA ALA A 37 7.42 6.57 23.94
C ALA A 37 8.65 7.11 23.19
N GLU A 38 9.84 6.53 23.42
CA GLU A 38 11.07 6.93 22.75
C GLU A 38 10.97 6.79 21.22
N TYR A 39 10.48 5.66 20.72
CA TYR A 39 10.34 5.43 19.28
C TYR A 39 9.25 6.28 18.67
N THR A 40 8.16 6.52 19.41
CA THR A 40 7.09 7.44 18.99
C THR A 40 7.63 8.86 18.85
N GLU A 41 8.36 9.36 19.85
CA GLU A 41 8.97 10.69 19.83
C GLU A 41 9.99 10.84 18.69
N LYS A 42 10.86 9.84 18.50
CA LYS A 42 11.81 9.82 17.37
C LYS A 42 11.10 9.83 16.02
N ALA A 43 9.99 9.10 15.89
CA ALA A 43 9.19 9.10 14.66
C ALA A 43 8.54 10.47 14.42
N ASP A 44 8.03 11.13 15.47
CA ASP A 44 7.44 12.47 15.38
C ASP A 44 8.48 13.51 14.94
N GLN A 45 9.67 13.50 15.57
CA GLN A 45 10.78 14.38 15.19
C GLN A 45 11.25 14.12 13.75
N LEU A 46 11.34 12.84 13.35
CA LEU A 46 11.71 12.48 11.98
C LEU A 46 10.65 12.91 10.96
N GLN A 47 9.36 12.80 11.28
CA GLN A 47 8.29 13.30 10.42
C GLN A 47 8.41 14.81 10.17
N ILE A 48 8.68 15.60 11.22
CA ILE A 48 8.93 17.04 11.11
C ILE A 48 10.13 17.31 10.20
N ALA A 49 11.23 16.59 10.41
CA ALA A 49 12.43 16.71 9.58
C ALA A 49 12.16 16.33 8.11
N ILE A 50 11.40 15.26 7.87
CA ILE A 50 11.03 14.84 6.52
C ILE A 50 10.25 15.94 5.80
N MET A 51 9.23 16.49 6.47
CA MET A 51 8.42 17.58 5.92
C MET A 51 9.27 18.84 5.67
N GLY A 52 10.18 19.20 6.59
CA GLY A 52 11.03 20.38 6.42
C GLY A 52 12.10 20.24 5.34
N GLN A 53 12.65 19.03 5.15
CA GLN A 53 13.80 18.82 4.27
C GLN A 53 13.42 18.39 2.86
N PHE A 54 12.37 17.58 2.68
CA PHE A 54 12.06 16.93 1.41
C PHE A 54 10.78 17.45 0.74
N TRP A 55 9.83 18.00 1.48
CA TRP A 55 8.57 18.46 0.90
C TRP A 55 8.80 19.65 -0.05
N ASN A 56 8.20 19.59 -1.25
CA ASN A 56 8.15 20.71 -2.17
C ASN A 56 6.70 21.19 -2.34
N GLU A 57 6.45 22.41 -1.87
CA GLU A 57 5.11 23.00 -1.86
C GLU A 57 4.56 23.29 -3.26
N THR A 58 5.38 23.54 -4.27
CA THR A 58 4.87 23.78 -5.63
C THR A 58 4.55 22.47 -6.34
N ARG A 59 5.39 21.45 -6.16
CA ARG A 59 5.22 20.14 -6.79
C ARG A 59 4.16 19.28 -6.10
N GLY A 60 3.92 19.50 -4.81
CA GLY A 60 3.04 18.62 -4.02
C GLY A 60 3.63 17.22 -3.81
N ALA A 61 4.97 17.13 -3.75
CA ALA A 61 5.71 15.88 -3.70
C ALA A 61 7.01 16.04 -2.91
N PHE A 62 7.58 14.91 -2.47
CA PHE A 62 8.86 14.83 -1.80
C PHE A 62 9.99 14.66 -2.82
N LYS A 63 11.05 15.46 -2.68
CA LYS A 63 12.28 15.31 -3.47
C LYS A 63 13.18 14.21 -2.90
N ASP A 64 14.05 13.68 -3.74
CA ASP A 64 14.95 12.57 -3.43
C ASP A 64 15.89 12.86 -2.24
N SER A 65 16.53 14.03 -2.24
CA SER A 65 17.44 14.48 -1.18
C SER A 65 17.33 16.00 -0.99
N PRO A 66 17.79 16.58 0.14
CA PRO A 66 17.71 18.02 0.37
C PRO A 66 18.33 18.85 -0.77
N SER A 67 19.42 18.35 -1.35
CA SER A 67 20.19 19.00 -2.42
C SER A 67 19.72 18.68 -3.83
N ASN A 68 18.99 17.58 -4.05
CA ASN A 68 18.50 17.20 -5.37
C ASN A 68 17.06 17.72 -5.55
N ILE A 69 16.92 18.92 -6.13
CA ILE A 69 15.62 19.60 -6.26
C ILE A 69 14.86 19.24 -7.55
N SER A 70 15.44 18.45 -8.45
CA SER A 70 14.84 18.05 -9.72
C SER A 70 14.26 16.65 -9.72
N LEU A 71 14.69 15.78 -8.79
CA LEU A 71 14.23 14.39 -8.70
C LEU A 71 13.19 14.22 -7.60
N TYR A 72 12.02 13.67 -7.98
CA TYR A 72 10.90 13.37 -7.09
C TYR A 72 10.58 11.89 -7.25
N PRO A 73 11.20 11.01 -6.45
CA PRO A 73 11.23 9.59 -6.76
C PRO A 73 9.88 8.94 -6.42
N GLN A 74 9.53 7.89 -7.17
CA GLN A 74 8.30 7.13 -6.96
C GLN A 74 8.34 6.47 -5.58
N ASP A 75 9.47 5.86 -5.20
CA ASP A 75 9.63 5.15 -3.93
C ASP A 75 9.28 6.00 -2.70
N ALA A 76 9.92 7.14 -2.50
CA ALA A 76 9.73 7.98 -1.33
C ALA A 76 8.32 8.58 -1.29
N ASN A 77 7.75 8.94 -2.44
CA ASN A 77 6.41 9.50 -2.51
C ASN A 77 5.34 8.44 -2.23
N SER A 78 5.48 7.24 -2.77
CA SER A 78 4.60 6.11 -2.47
C SER A 78 4.66 5.74 -0.98
N MET A 79 5.88 5.63 -0.43
CA MET A 79 6.10 5.34 0.99
C MET A 79 5.56 6.44 1.91
N ALA A 80 5.66 7.73 1.52
CA ALA A 80 5.18 8.83 2.34
C ALA A 80 3.68 8.70 2.66
N ILE A 81 2.89 8.21 1.70
CA ILE A 81 1.46 7.97 1.91
C ILE A 81 1.22 6.60 2.55
N ALA A 82 1.77 5.53 1.98
CA ALA A 82 1.52 4.15 2.44
C ALA A 82 1.93 3.95 3.91
N PHE A 83 3.02 4.60 4.34
CA PHE A 83 3.50 4.51 5.72
C PHE A 83 2.94 5.58 6.65
N SER A 84 1.99 6.40 6.17
CA SER A 84 1.37 7.48 6.95
C SER A 84 2.38 8.49 7.51
N VAL A 85 3.41 8.83 6.72
CA VAL A 85 4.27 9.99 7.01
C VAL A 85 3.48 11.27 6.80
N VAL A 86 2.60 11.29 5.80
CA VAL A 86 1.53 12.29 5.71
C VAL A 86 0.20 11.68 6.19
N PRO A 87 -0.69 12.47 6.82
CA PRO A 87 -1.97 11.94 7.30
C PRO A 87 -2.81 11.31 6.18
N PRO A 88 -3.33 10.07 6.35
CA PRO A 88 -4.24 9.44 5.39
C PRO A 88 -5.44 10.33 5.07
N LYS A 89 -5.88 10.33 3.81
CA LYS A 89 -6.98 11.16 3.25
C LYS A 89 -6.81 12.68 3.44
N GLY A 90 -5.69 13.14 3.99
CA GLY A 90 -5.34 14.55 4.15
C GLY A 90 -4.90 15.23 2.85
N ASN A 91 -4.74 16.55 2.89
CA ASN A 91 -4.36 17.34 1.71
C ASN A 91 -3.01 16.90 1.12
N TYR A 92 -2.00 16.68 1.97
CA TYR A 92 -0.68 16.19 1.52
C TYR A 92 -0.78 14.83 0.80
N ALA A 93 -1.51 13.86 1.38
CA ALA A 93 -1.71 12.55 0.76
C ALA A 93 -2.38 12.65 -0.62
N LYS A 94 -3.39 13.52 -0.77
CA LYS A 94 -4.06 13.75 -2.06
C LYS A 94 -3.09 14.31 -3.10
N ARG A 95 -2.29 15.30 -2.73
CA ARG A 95 -1.32 15.95 -3.63
C ARG A 95 -0.21 15.01 -4.07
N VAL A 96 0.33 14.21 -3.16
CA VAL A 96 1.33 13.19 -3.52
C VAL A 96 0.70 12.12 -4.42
N SER A 97 -0.55 11.72 -4.13
CA SER A 97 -1.28 10.82 -5.02
C SER A 97 -1.54 11.40 -6.41
N ASP A 98 -1.79 12.72 -6.52
CA ASP A 98 -1.93 13.41 -7.81
C ASP A 98 -0.60 13.42 -8.57
N TYR A 99 0.50 13.71 -7.86
CA TYR A 99 1.85 13.66 -8.42
C TYR A 99 2.20 12.28 -8.98
N LEU A 100 1.98 11.22 -8.21
CA LEU A 100 2.27 9.84 -8.62
C LEU A 100 1.46 9.43 -9.86
N ALA A 101 0.16 9.76 -9.88
CA ALA A 101 -0.70 9.47 -11.03
C ALA A 101 -0.27 10.19 -12.32
N ASN A 102 0.38 11.36 -12.21
CA ASN A 102 0.91 12.07 -13.38
C ASN A 102 2.13 11.38 -14.01
N ASN A 103 2.74 10.41 -13.33
CA ASN A 103 3.86 9.62 -13.86
C ASN A 103 3.40 8.38 -14.64
N TRP A 104 2.09 8.14 -14.76
CA TRP A 104 1.58 6.93 -15.38
C TRP A 104 1.69 6.96 -16.90
N THR A 105 2.06 5.81 -17.46
CA THR A 105 2.05 5.51 -18.89
C THR A 105 1.06 4.38 -19.17
N PRO A 106 0.77 4.04 -20.44
CA PRO A 106 -0.10 2.91 -20.78
C PRO A 106 0.35 1.55 -20.22
N ILE A 107 1.61 1.43 -19.80
CA ILE A 107 2.19 0.19 -19.28
C ILE A 107 2.71 0.36 -17.84
N GLY A 108 2.21 1.33 -17.10
CA GLY A 108 2.58 1.56 -15.70
C GLY A 108 3.41 2.84 -15.49
N PRO A 109 3.78 3.10 -14.24
CA PRO A 109 4.41 4.36 -13.84
C PRO A 109 5.88 4.43 -14.28
N ILE A 110 6.30 5.62 -14.70
CA ILE A 110 7.71 5.99 -14.80
C ILE A 110 8.30 5.98 -13.39
N CYS A 111 9.46 5.35 -13.20
CA CYS A 111 10.28 5.48 -11.99
C CYS A 111 11.33 6.59 -12.19
N PRO A 112 11.16 7.82 -11.66
CA PRO A 112 12.13 8.91 -11.90
C PRO A 112 13.55 8.58 -11.40
N GLU A 113 13.65 7.86 -10.28
CA GLU A 113 14.90 7.41 -9.65
C GLU A 113 15.61 6.29 -10.43
N LEU A 114 14.86 5.56 -11.26
CA LEU A 114 15.33 4.49 -12.11
C LEU A 114 14.79 4.70 -13.54
N PRO A 115 15.35 5.67 -14.28
CA PRO A 115 14.82 6.07 -15.58
C PRO A 115 14.61 4.90 -16.52
N LYS A 116 13.57 4.98 -17.36
CA LYS A 116 13.16 3.96 -18.34
C LYS A 116 12.60 2.66 -17.77
N ASN A 117 12.65 2.44 -16.45
CA ASN A 117 12.13 1.22 -15.85
C ASN A 117 10.72 1.46 -15.30
N VAL A 118 9.94 0.39 -15.28
CA VAL A 118 8.71 0.24 -14.53
C VAL A 118 8.99 -0.80 -13.44
N SER A 119 8.70 -0.44 -12.19
CA SER A 119 8.94 -1.30 -11.03
C SER A 119 7.63 -1.69 -10.34
N PRO A 120 7.13 -2.93 -10.55
CA PRO A 120 5.99 -3.44 -9.81
C PRO A 120 6.22 -3.54 -8.30
N PHE A 121 7.48 -3.64 -7.85
CA PHE A 121 7.83 -3.57 -6.44
C PHE A 121 7.40 -2.23 -5.81
N ILE A 122 7.89 -1.11 -6.34
CA ILE A 122 7.52 0.22 -5.81
C ILE A 122 6.05 0.55 -6.11
N SER A 123 5.54 0.11 -7.25
CA SER A 123 4.13 0.32 -7.61
C SER A 123 3.17 -0.44 -6.69
N SER A 124 3.61 -1.53 -6.04
CA SER A 124 2.83 -2.18 -4.98
C SER A 124 2.62 -1.25 -3.78
N ILE A 125 3.64 -0.48 -3.41
CA ILE A 125 3.57 0.52 -2.35
C ILE A 125 2.72 1.73 -2.81
N GLU A 126 2.82 2.10 -4.08
CA GLU A 126 1.99 3.17 -4.67
C GLU A 126 0.49 2.83 -4.61
N VAL A 127 0.13 1.59 -4.92
CA VAL A 127 -1.24 1.08 -4.78
C VAL A 127 -1.77 1.28 -3.36
N GLU A 128 -1.00 0.89 -2.34
CA GLU A 128 -1.37 1.12 -0.93
C GLU A 128 -1.50 2.62 -0.63
N GLY A 129 -0.55 3.42 -1.14
CA GLY A 129 -0.58 4.88 -1.03
C GLY A 129 -1.86 5.49 -1.59
N HIS A 130 -2.35 5.03 -2.75
CA HIS A 130 -3.61 5.49 -3.31
C HIS A 130 -4.82 5.14 -2.43
N PHE A 131 -4.87 3.94 -1.86
CA PHE A 131 -5.93 3.60 -0.90
C PHE A 131 -5.88 4.50 0.33
N GLN A 132 -4.70 4.74 0.89
CA GLN A 132 -4.49 5.64 2.04
C GLN A 132 -4.82 7.10 1.72
N ALA A 133 -4.64 7.54 0.47
CA ALA A 133 -5.07 8.85 -0.01
C ALA A 133 -6.60 8.95 -0.23
N GLY A 134 -7.34 7.85 -0.08
CA GLY A 134 -8.78 7.80 -0.38
C GLY A 134 -9.08 7.77 -1.87
N ARG A 135 -8.18 7.18 -2.67
CA ARG A 135 -8.26 7.04 -4.14
C ARG A 135 -8.28 5.57 -4.57
N PRO A 136 -9.30 4.78 -4.17
CA PRO A 136 -9.43 3.39 -4.61
C PRO A 136 -9.60 3.26 -6.14
N ASP A 137 -10.12 4.31 -6.79
CA ASP A 137 -10.15 4.43 -8.24
C ASP A 137 -8.75 4.32 -8.85
N ARG A 138 -7.79 5.10 -8.34
CA ARG A 138 -6.40 5.10 -8.79
C ARG A 138 -5.71 3.78 -8.50
N ALA A 139 -5.89 3.24 -7.30
CA ALA A 139 -5.30 1.95 -6.95
C ALA A 139 -5.72 0.84 -7.92
N LEU A 140 -7.01 0.76 -8.26
CA LEU A 140 -7.53 -0.22 -9.22
C LEU A 140 -7.09 0.07 -10.66
N GLU A 141 -6.98 1.33 -11.04
CA GLU A 141 -6.46 1.72 -12.36
C GLU A 141 -4.99 1.31 -12.51
N LEU A 142 -4.13 1.63 -11.55
CA LEU A 142 -2.74 1.22 -11.55
C LEU A 142 -2.59 -0.30 -11.62
N MET A 143 -3.40 -1.05 -10.87
CA MET A 143 -3.45 -2.52 -10.95
C MET A 143 -3.69 -3.01 -12.39
N ARG A 144 -4.69 -2.42 -13.08
CA ARG A 144 -5.04 -2.79 -14.46
C ARG A 144 -3.96 -2.35 -15.45
N THR A 145 -3.41 -1.17 -15.29
CA THR A 145 -2.42 -0.59 -16.21
C THR A 145 -1.08 -1.31 -16.14
N LEU A 146 -0.62 -1.69 -14.95
CA LEU A 146 0.70 -2.28 -14.76
C LEU A 146 0.66 -3.82 -14.81
N TRP A 147 -0.16 -4.45 -13.96
CA TRP A 147 -0.25 -5.91 -13.91
C TRP A 147 -1.16 -6.46 -15.00
N GLY A 148 -2.27 -5.78 -15.29
CA GLY A 148 -3.16 -6.17 -16.39
C GLY A 148 -2.47 -6.07 -17.75
N TRP A 149 -1.62 -5.07 -17.98
CA TRP A 149 -0.79 -5.03 -19.19
C TRP A 149 0.15 -6.22 -19.28
N TYR A 150 0.90 -6.54 -18.22
CA TYR A 150 1.83 -7.66 -18.24
C TYR A 150 1.11 -9.00 -18.44
N LEU A 151 -0.02 -9.21 -17.76
CA LEU A 151 -0.84 -10.41 -17.90
C LEU A 151 -1.47 -10.54 -19.30
N GLY A 152 -1.83 -9.42 -19.94
CA GLY A 152 -2.41 -9.40 -21.28
C GLY A 152 -1.39 -9.27 -22.42
N ASN A 153 -0.10 -9.14 -22.10
CA ASN A 153 0.95 -9.03 -23.11
C ASN A 153 1.25 -10.41 -23.70
N PRO A 154 1.34 -10.58 -25.03
CA PRO A 154 1.63 -11.87 -25.67
C PRO A 154 2.95 -12.52 -25.22
N ASN A 155 3.89 -11.75 -24.71
CA ASN A 155 5.17 -12.24 -24.20
C ASN A 155 5.13 -12.45 -22.66
N GLY A 156 4.05 -12.02 -21.99
CA GLY A 156 3.85 -12.24 -20.57
C GLY A 156 3.57 -13.72 -20.25
N THR A 157 3.59 -14.07 -18.97
CA THR A 157 3.39 -15.46 -18.54
C THR A 157 1.93 -15.84 -18.31
N GLU A 158 1.01 -14.86 -18.33
CA GLU A 158 -0.43 -15.02 -18.03
C GLU A 158 -0.75 -15.67 -16.66
N SER A 159 0.25 -15.92 -15.82
CA SER A 159 0.11 -16.78 -14.62
C SER A 159 0.99 -16.38 -13.44
N THR A 160 1.98 -15.49 -13.66
CA THR A 160 2.91 -15.01 -12.62
C THR A 160 3.05 -13.50 -12.70
N VAL A 161 3.88 -12.89 -11.84
CA VAL A 161 4.16 -11.46 -11.83
C VAL A 161 5.64 -11.21 -12.10
N ILE A 162 5.93 -10.29 -13.03
CA ILE A 162 7.29 -9.96 -13.47
C ILE A 162 8.04 -9.08 -12.47
N GLU A 163 9.36 -9.23 -12.39
CA GLU A 163 10.26 -8.44 -11.57
C GLU A 163 10.20 -6.94 -11.86
N GLY A 164 10.20 -6.59 -13.15
CA GLY A 164 10.17 -5.24 -13.68
C GLY A 164 10.37 -5.29 -15.19
N TYR A 165 10.18 -4.17 -15.87
CA TYR A 165 10.34 -4.07 -17.32
C TYR A 165 10.67 -2.64 -17.75
N LEU A 166 10.95 -2.44 -19.04
CA LEU A 166 11.25 -1.13 -19.59
C LEU A 166 10.00 -0.43 -20.12
N LEU A 167 10.01 0.91 -20.12
CA LEU A 167 8.94 1.76 -20.64
C LEU A 167 8.66 1.58 -22.14
N ASP A 168 9.60 0.98 -22.87
CA ASP A 168 9.40 0.61 -24.27
C ASP A 168 8.65 -0.72 -24.45
N GLY A 169 8.28 -1.38 -23.35
CA GLY A 169 7.54 -2.65 -23.32
C GLY A 169 8.42 -3.89 -23.44
N THR A 170 9.75 -3.74 -23.50
CA THR A 170 10.67 -4.89 -23.50
C THR A 170 10.93 -5.41 -22.08
N PHE A 171 11.13 -6.71 -21.96
CA PHE A 171 11.42 -7.36 -20.69
C PHE A 171 12.91 -7.32 -20.39
N GLY A 172 13.34 -6.15 -19.97
CA GLY A 172 14.59 -5.93 -19.27
C GLY A 172 14.33 -5.11 -18.02
N TYR A 173 15.15 -5.30 -16.98
CA TYR A 173 15.05 -4.51 -15.77
C TYR A 173 16.44 -4.21 -15.23
N ARG A 174 16.70 -2.96 -14.84
CA ARG A 174 17.96 -2.55 -14.18
C ARG A 174 19.25 -3.01 -14.91
N GLY A 175 19.22 -3.12 -16.23
CA GLY A 175 20.37 -3.57 -17.02
C GLY A 175 21.62 -2.73 -16.73
N ASP A 176 21.48 -1.41 -16.74
CA ASP A 176 22.54 -0.45 -16.44
C ASP A 176 22.86 -0.32 -14.94
N ARG A 177 22.10 -1.00 -14.07
CA ARG A 177 22.18 -0.90 -12.60
C ARG A 177 22.09 -2.25 -11.89
N GLY A 178 23.15 -3.04 -12.05
CA GLY A 178 23.37 -4.28 -11.31
C GLY A 178 23.24 -5.54 -12.16
N TYR A 179 22.50 -5.49 -13.27
CA TYR A 179 22.25 -6.66 -14.12
C TYR A 179 23.08 -6.70 -15.41
N ARG A 180 24.12 -5.87 -15.51
CA ARG A 180 25.15 -5.91 -16.58
C ARG A 180 24.58 -5.91 -18.00
N ASN A 181 23.44 -5.25 -18.20
CA ASN A 181 22.67 -5.23 -19.44
C ASN A 181 22.29 -6.64 -19.98
N ASP A 182 22.13 -7.62 -19.09
CA ASP A 182 21.67 -8.96 -19.45
C ASP A 182 20.15 -9.09 -19.25
N PRO A 183 19.36 -9.09 -20.35
CA PRO A 183 17.90 -9.19 -20.22
C PRO A 183 17.43 -10.56 -19.72
N SER A 184 18.26 -11.62 -19.84
CA SER A 184 17.91 -12.97 -19.35
C SER A 184 17.83 -13.05 -17.82
N TYR A 185 18.37 -12.04 -17.12
CA TYR A 185 18.34 -11.96 -15.67
C TYR A 185 16.97 -11.55 -15.10
N THR A 186 16.09 -10.97 -15.92
CA THR A 186 14.79 -10.47 -15.46
C THR A 186 13.85 -11.63 -15.14
N SER A 187 13.45 -11.78 -13.88
CA SER A 187 12.53 -12.84 -13.49
C SER A 187 11.09 -12.52 -13.90
N HIS A 188 10.42 -13.49 -14.53
CA HIS A 188 8.99 -13.42 -14.82
C HIS A 188 8.11 -13.93 -13.67
N ALA A 189 8.70 -14.41 -12.58
CA ALA A 189 8.01 -14.92 -11.41
C ALA A 189 8.67 -14.39 -10.13
N HIS A 190 8.44 -13.10 -9.85
CA HIS A 190 9.13 -12.37 -8.79
C HIS A 190 8.16 -11.92 -7.69
N GLY A 191 8.28 -12.51 -6.50
CA GLY A 191 7.31 -12.32 -5.41
C GLY A 191 7.16 -10.86 -4.94
N TRP A 192 8.16 -10.01 -5.10
CA TRP A 192 8.08 -8.59 -4.73
C TRP A 192 7.03 -7.79 -5.54
N SER A 193 6.49 -8.39 -6.61
CA SER A 193 5.53 -7.79 -7.53
C SER A 193 4.11 -8.23 -7.21
N SER A 194 3.89 -8.99 -6.14
CA SER A 194 2.58 -9.52 -5.79
C SER A 194 1.74 -8.59 -4.91
N GLY A 195 2.04 -7.28 -4.89
CA GLY A 195 1.29 -6.28 -4.11
C GLY A 195 -0.23 -6.31 -4.29
N PRO A 196 -0.79 -6.55 -5.50
CA PRO A 196 -2.24 -6.66 -5.67
C PRO A 196 -2.90 -7.70 -4.77
N THR A 197 -2.20 -8.77 -4.39
CA THR A 197 -2.74 -9.84 -3.54
C THR A 197 -3.16 -9.31 -2.16
N SER A 198 -2.26 -8.60 -1.45
CA SER A 198 -2.59 -7.99 -0.16
C SER A 198 -3.55 -6.82 -0.36
N ALA A 199 -3.32 -6.00 -1.38
CA ALA A 199 -4.12 -4.80 -1.60
C ALA A 199 -5.62 -5.09 -1.86
N LEU A 200 -5.94 -6.12 -2.64
CA LEU A 200 -7.32 -6.56 -2.88
C LEU A 200 -7.97 -7.14 -1.62
N THR A 201 -7.19 -7.79 -0.75
CA THR A 201 -7.69 -8.38 0.50
C THR A 201 -7.94 -7.30 1.55
N GLU A 202 -6.91 -6.49 1.83
CA GLU A 202 -6.87 -5.57 2.96
C GLU A 202 -7.55 -4.23 2.68
N TYR A 203 -7.63 -3.78 1.42
CA TYR A 203 -8.24 -2.49 1.09
C TYR A 203 -9.54 -2.63 0.30
N ILE A 204 -9.61 -3.48 -0.72
CA ILE A 204 -10.86 -3.64 -1.48
C ILE A 204 -11.91 -4.35 -0.64
N VAL A 205 -11.63 -5.57 -0.17
CA VAL A 205 -12.52 -6.24 0.78
C VAL A 205 -12.44 -5.58 2.15
N GLY A 206 -11.30 -4.97 2.50
CA GLY A 206 -11.13 -4.26 3.76
C GLY A 206 -10.80 -5.18 4.93
N LEU A 207 -10.45 -6.45 4.68
CA LEU A 207 -10.26 -7.45 5.72
C LEU A 207 -8.79 -7.57 6.09
N SER A 208 -8.44 -7.22 7.33
CA SER A 208 -7.06 -7.30 7.84
C SER A 208 -7.03 -7.68 9.33
N VAL A 209 -5.87 -8.15 9.80
CA VAL A 209 -5.61 -8.40 11.22
C VAL A 209 -4.97 -7.18 11.88
N THR A 210 -5.36 -6.88 13.11
CA THR A 210 -4.83 -5.73 13.86
C THR A 210 -4.10 -6.12 15.14
N LYS A 211 -4.17 -7.40 15.53
CA LYS A 211 -3.40 -8.02 16.62
C LYS A 211 -2.86 -9.41 16.25
N PRO A 212 -1.86 -9.93 16.98
CA PRO A 212 -1.26 -11.23 16.73
C PRO A 212 -2.31 -12.34 16.54
N GLY A 213 -2.06 -13.22 15.56
CA GLY A 213 -2.95 -14.34 15.25
C GLY A 213 -4.35 -13.97 14.73
N GLY A 214 -4.70 -12.69 14.63
CA GLY A 214 -6.06 -12.25 14.32
C GLY A 214 -7.00 -12.23 15.53
N GLU A 215 -6.47 -12.15 16.76
CA GLU A 215 -7.28 -11.92 17.97
C GLU A 215 -8.20 -10.71 17.82
N GLU A 216 -7.64 -9.64 17.23
CA GLU A 216 -8.38 -8.51 16.68
C GLU A 216 -8.16 -8.40 15.18
N TRP A 217 -9.23 -8.00 14.49
CA TRP A 217 -9.29 -7.82 13.04
C TRP A 217 -10.18 -6.62 12.70
N GLU A 218 -10.17 -6.22 11.44
CA GLU A 218 -11.08 -5.19 10.95
C GLU A 218 -11.69 -5.55 9.60
N LEU A 219 -12.82 -4.91 9.30
CA LEU A 219 -13.49 -4.95 8.01
C LEU A 219 -13.87 -3.53 7.58
N THR A 220 -13.05 -2.95 6.72
CA THR A 220 -13.09 -1.53 6.33
C THR A 220 -12.96 -1.35 4.80
N PRO A 221 -13.96 -1.80 4.00
CA PRO A 221 -13.87 -1.73 2.53
C PRO A 221 -13.60 -0.29 2.04
N ALA A 222 -12.58 -0.13 1.19
CA ALA A 222 -12.20 1.18 0.67
C ALA A 222 -13.22 1.77 -0.32
N THR A 223 -14.04 0.93 -0.96
CA THR A 223 -15.04 1.35 -1.94
C THR A 223 -16.17 0.34 -2.11
N PHE A 224 -17.35 0.85 -2.46
CA PHE A 224 -18.47 0.07 -3.02
C PHE A 224 -18.92 0.59 -4.39
N THR A 225 -18.18 1.53 -4.97
CA THR A 225 -18.55 2.24 -6.21
C THR A 225 -17.72 1.80 -7.42
N HIS A 226 -16.58 1.14 -7.20
CA HIS A 226 -15.68 0.72 -8.27
C HIS A 226 -15.75 -0.78 -8.62
N LEU A 227 -16.41 -1.58 -7.79
CA LEU A 227 -16.60 -3.02 -8.00
C LEU A 227 -18.00 -3.43 -7.55
N SER A 228 -18.66 -4.30 -8.31
CA SER A 228 -19.97 -4.86 -7.96
C SER A 228 -19.86 -5.98 -6.92
N THR A 229 -18.73 -6.68 -6.87
CA THR A 229 -18.47 -7.76 -5.93
C THR A 229 -16.98 -7.85 -5.61
N ALA A 230 -16.65 -8.26 -4.39
CA ALA A 230 -15.33 -8.77 -4.05
C ALA A 230 -15.44 -9.80 -2.93
N GLU A 231 -14.53 -10.77 -2.91
CA GLU A 231 -14.42 -11.81 -1.89
C GLU A 231 -12.94 -12.09 -1.65
N ALA A 232 -12.53 -12.15 -0.38
CA ALA A 232 -11.15 -12.45 0.01
C ALA A 232 -11.13 -13.13 1.39
N GLY A 233 -9.98 -13.69 1.73
CA GLY A 233 -9.76 -14.33 3.01
C GLY A 233 -8.35 -14.87 3.17
N PHE A 234 -8.03 -15.25 4.40
CA PHE A 234 -6.76 -15.83 4.79
C PHE A 234 -6.97 -16.74 6.00
N THR A 235 -5.95 -17.53 6.35
CA THR A 235 -5.97 -18.42 7.51
C THR A 235 -4.85 -18.03 8.46
N THR A 236 -5.17 -17.92 9.75
CA THR A 236 -4.20 -17.75 10.82
C THR A 236 -4.17 -18.99 11.71
N SER A 237 -3.37 -18.97 12.77
CA SER A 237 -3.41 -20.00 13.82
C SER A 237 -4.76 -20.10 14.53
N LEU A 238 -5.60 -19.06 14.47
CA LEU A 238 -6.94 -19.06 15.07
C LEU A 238 -8.03 -19.59 14.12
N GLY A 239 -7.71 -19.78 12.84
CA GLY A 239 -8.62 -20.31 11.84
C GLY A 239 -8.79 -19.41 10.61
N LYS A 240 -9.82 -19.69 9.82
CA LYS A 240 -10.09 -18.99 8.56
C LYS A 240 -10.85 -17.68 8.80
N PHE A 241 -10.38 -16.63 8.16
CA PHE A 241 -11.03 -15.33 8.03
C PHE A 241 -11.49 -15.18 6.57
N SER A 242 -12.73 -14.79 6.37
CA SER A 242 -13.25 -14.51 5.04
C SER A 242 -14.28 -13.40 5.09
N ALA A 243 -14.28 -12.57 4.05
CA ALA A 243 -15.28 -11.53 3.87
C ALA A 243 -15.58 -11.33 2.39
N LYS A 244 -16.79 -10.86 2.12
CA LYS A 244 -17.22 -10.49 0.78
C LYS A 244 -18.29 -9.43 0.81
N PHE A 245 -18.38 -8.69 -0.28
CA PHE A 245 -19.50 -7.78 -0.51
C PHE A 245 -20.10 -7.97 -1.91
N LYS A 246 -21.37 -7.59 -2.04
CA LYS A 246 -22.11 -7.53 -3.30
C LYS A 246 -22.96 -6.27 -3.35
N VAL A 247 -22.85 -5.52 -4.43
CA VAL A 247 -23.55 -4.25 -4.68
C VAL A 247 -24.66 -4.49 -5.70
N GLU A 248 -25.91 -4.26 -5.32
CA GLU A 248 -27.09 -4.40 -6.17
C GLU A 248 -28.10 -3.30 -5.88
N LYS A 249 -28.53 -2.56 -6.91
CA LYS A 249 -29.62 -1.56 -6.81
C LYS A 249 -29.44 -0.63 -5.59
N LYS A 250 -28.24 -0.05 -5.42
CA LYS A 250 -27.85 0.83 -4.29
C LYS A 250 -27.87 0.17 -2.90
N LYS A 251 -27.92 -1.15 -2.84
CA LYS A 251 -27.74 -1.92 -1.61
C LYS A 251 -26.42 -2.65 -1.67
N VAL A 252 -25.71 -2.68 -0.55
CA VAL A 252 -24.49 -3.47 -0.40
C VAL A 252 -24.75 -4.53 0.66
N THR A 253 -24.63 -5.79 0.26
CA THR A 253 -24.67 -6.94 1.16
C THR A 253 -23.23 -7.29 1.51
N VAL A 254 -22.85 -7.17 2.78
CA VAL A 254 -21.53 -7.53 3.31
C VAL A 254 -21.70 -8.79 4.17
N VAL A 255 -20.87 -9.79 3.90
CA VAL A 255 -20.83 -11.06 4.63
C VAL A 255 -19.41 -11.28 5.13
N TRP A 256 -19.26 -11.70 6.37
CA TRP A 256 -17.99 -12.16 6.89
C TRP A 256 -18.17 -13.42 7.72
N ASP A 257 -17.09 -14.19 7.82
CA ASP A 257 -16.97 -15.37 8.66
C ASP A 257 -15.54 -15.42 9.20
N THR A 258 -15.42 -15.31 10.51
CA THR A 258 -14.15 -15.23 11.24
C THR A 258 -14.20 -16.15 12.46
N PRO A 259 -13.06 -16.60 13.00
CA PRO A 259 -13.07 -17.57 14.09
C PRO A 259 -13.79 -17.05 15.34
N HIS A 260 -14.52 -17.93 16.02
CA HIS A 260 -15.09 -17.63 17.33
C HIS A 260 -13.98 -17.28 18.34
N GLY A 261 -14.28 -16.38 19.28
CA GLY A 261 -13.29 -15.89 20.26
C GLY A 261 -12.46 -14.68 19.79
N THR A 262 -12.48 -14.36 18.49
CA THR A 262 -11.88 -13.12 17.96
C THR A 262 -12.83 -11.92 18.09
N LYS A 263 -12.31 -10.71 17.88
CA LYS A 263 -13.08 -9.46 17.92
C LYS A 263 -12.76 -8.57 16.72
N GLY A 264 -13.79 -8.10 16.02
CA GLY A 264 -13.66 -7.32 14.77
C GLY A 264 -14.10 -5.87 14.91
N TRP A 265 -13.37 -4.93 14.32
CA TRP A 265 -13.81 -3.56 14.11
C TRP A 265 -14.43 -3.41 12.71
N ILE A 266 -15.71 -3.07 12.64
CA ILE A 266 -16.45 -2.93 11.37
C ILE A 266 -16.67 -1.44 11.11
N ALA A 267 -16.14 -0.92 10.00
CA ALA A 267 -16.40 0.44 9.56
C ALA A 267 -16.88 0.44 8.10
N LEU A 268 -18.20 0.55 7.92
CA LEU A 268 -18.84 0.61 6.62
C LEU A 268 -19.35 2.04 6.35
N PRO A 269 -19.20 2.58 5.13
CA PRO A 269 -19.83 3.83 4.72
C PRO A 269 -21.32 3.91 5.10
N GLY A 270 -21.74 5.04 5.67
CA GLY A 270 -23.13 5.27 6.08
C GLY A 270 -23.59 4.52 7.34
N LYS A 271 -22.68 3.82 8.03
CA LYS A 271 -22.93 3.16 9.32
C LYS A 271 -21.99 3.70 10.39
N LYS A 272 -22.47 3.70 11.63
CA LYS A 272 -21.60 3.92 12.79
C LYS A 272 -20.67 2.71 12.92
N ALA A 273 -19.38 2.96 13.02
CA ALA A 273 -18.41 1.89 13.22
C ALA A 273 -18.62 1.22 14.58
N GLU A 274 -18.44 -0.09 14.63
CA GLU A 274 -18.73 -0.89 15.82
C GLU A 274 -17.80 -2.09 15.99
N TRP A 275 -17.68 -2.55 17.24
CA TRP A 275 -17.00 -3.79 17.56
C TRP A 275 -17.98 -4.96 17.51
N VAL A 276 -17.57 -6.06 16.85
CA VAL A 276 -18.32 -7.31 16.76
C VAL A 276 -17.51 -8.48 17.31
N LYS A 277 -18.20 -9.52 17.76
CA LYS A 277 -17.57 -10.82 18.06
C LYS A 277 -17.36 -11.61 16.77
N GLY A 278 -16.34 -12.46 16.76
CA GLY A 278 -16.08 -13.41 15.68
C GLY A 278 -17.24 -14.39 15.45
N GLY A 279 -17.29 -14.90 14.23
CA GLY A 279 -18.34 -15.77 13.70
C GLY A 279 -19.04 -15.15 12.48
N LYS A 280 -19.84 -15.99 11.80
CA LYS A 280 -20.52 -15.61 10.57
C LYS A 280 -21.61 -14.56 10.80
N ARG A 281 -21.58 -13.49 10.00
CA ARG A 281 -22.63 -12.46 9.99
C ARG A 281 -22.88 -11.91 8.57
N THR A 282 -24.03 -11.28 8.41
CA THR A 282 -24.44 -10.60 7.19
C THR A 282 -25.09 -9.28 7.54
N ILE A 283 -24.68 -8.21 6.86
CA ILE A 283 -25.28 -6.88 6.97
C ILE A 283 -25.65 -6.39 5.58
N VAL A 284 -26.79 -5.69 5.50
CA VAL A 284 -27.19 -4.95 4.31
C VAL A 284 -27.20 -3.47 4.62
N ILE A 285 -26.49 -2.69 3.82
CA ILE A 285 -26.49 -1.22 3.89
C ILE A 285 -27.05 -0.64 2.59
N ARG A 286 -27.51 0.61 2.64
CA ARG A 286 -27.82 1.40 1.45
C ARG A 286 -26.68 2.39 1.22
N ILE A 287 -26.33 2.57 -0.04
CA ILE A 287 -25.38 3.58 -0.50
C ILE A 287 -26.14 4.57 -1.39
N ASP A 288 -25.76 5.85 -1.33
CA ASP A 288 -26.41 6.90 -2.11
C ASP A 288 -26.02 6.89 -3.59
#